data_AF-A0A510GH86-F1
#
_entry.id   AF-A0A510GH86-F1
#
_cell.length_a   1.000
_cell.length_b   1.000
_cell.length_c   1.000
_cell.angle_alpha   90.00
_cell.angle_beta   90.00
_cell.angle_gamma   90.00
#
_symmetry.space_group_name_H-M   'P 1'
#
loop_
_entity.id
_entity.type
_entity.pdbx_description
1 polymer ?
#
loop_
_entity_poly.entity_id
_entity_poly.type
_entity_poly.pdbx_seq_one_letter_code
_entity_poly.pdbx_strand_id
1 'polypeptide(L)'
;MKTTLPERSLKIQARLNFIGQQILDIAQDKIAMIILYGSFARGDWVRDLPNGYHSDTDILIILKKGKYKGHTAFRLEDKIYERLEKTGVINPKQIIPYDSLISIILESIDEVNR
;
A
#
# COMPACT_ATOMS: atom_id res chain seq x y z
N MET A 1 -5.82 -13.78 -9.72
CA MET A 1 -4.94 -12.96 -8.86
C MET A 1 -4.13 -13.92 -7.99
N LYS A 2 -2.82 -13.70 -7.81
CA LYS A 2 -2.02 -14.50 -6.87
C LYS A 2 -2.41 -14.11 -5.44
N THR A 3 -2.62 -15.08 -4.57
CA THR A 3 -2.98 -14.87 -3.15
C THR A 3 -1.81 -15.14 -2.21
N THR A 4 -0.68 -15.59 -2.74
CA THR A 4 0.55 -15.89 -2.02
C THR A 4 1.68 -14.96 -2.46
N LEU A 5 2.54 -14.57 -1.52
CA LEU A 5 3.73 -13.78 -1.82
C LEU A 5 4.83 -14.66 -2.44
N PRO A 6 5.65 -14.11 -3.35
CA PRO A 6 6.91 -14.73 -3.75
C PRO A 6 7.84 -14.91 -2.54
N GLU A 7 8.70 -15.93 -2.58
CA GLU A 7 9.62 -16.27 -1.47
C GLU A 7 10.46 -15.06 -1.01
N ARG A 8 11.05 -14.31 -1.95
CA ARG A 8 11.84 -13.09 -1.65
C ARG A 8 11.04 -11.99 -0.94
N SER A 9 9.72 -12.02 -1.04
CA SER A 9 8.82 -11.03 -0.44
C SER A 9 8.18 -11.51 0.87
N LEU A 10 8.36 -12.78 1.27
CA LEU A 10 7.83 -13.29 2.55
C LEU A 10 8.36 -12.51 3.75
N LYS A 11 9.59 -11.98 3.67
CA LYS A 11 10.19 -11.15 4.73
C LYS A 11 9.39 -9.89 5.07
N ILE A 12 8.55 -9.39 4.15
CA ILE A 12 7.70 -8.20 4.39
C ILE A 12 6.25 -8.57 4.72
N GLN A 13 5.91 -9.85 4.82
CA GLN A 13 4.53 -10.31 5.01
C GLN A 13 3.89 -9.73 6.29
N ALA A 14 4.62 -9.72 7.41
CA ALA A 14 4.13 -9.15 8.66
C ALA A 14 3.81 -7.65 8.51
N ARG A 15 4.67 -6.90 7.82
CA ARG A 15 4.45 -5.48 7.52
C ARG A 15 3.23 -5.28 6.62
N LEU A 16 3.08 -6.08 5.57
CA LEU A 16 1.92 -6.03 4.68
C LEU A 16 0.61 -6.36 5.40
N ASN A 17 0.61 -7.37 6.27
CA ASN A 17 -0.55 -7.72 7.09
C ASN A 17 -0.93 -6.55 8.01
N PHE A 18 0.06 -5.91 8.63
CA PHE A 18 -0.17 -4.76 9.49
C PHE A 18 -0.75 -3.57 8.70
N ILE A 19 -0.16 -3.22 7.56
CA ILE A 19 -0.67 -2.17 6.67
C ILE A 19 -2.11 -2.46 6.24
N GLY A 20 -2.38 -3.69 5.79
CA GLY A 20 -3.71 -4.13 5.40
C GLY A 20 -4.71 -3.97 6.53
N GLN A 21 -4.35 -4.35 7.75
CA GLN A 21 -5.20 -4.14 8.93
C GLN A 21 -5.48 -2.66 9.19
N GLN A 22 -4.46 -1.79 9.15
CA GLN A 22 -4.64 -0.35 9.37
C GLN A 22 -5.56 0.28 8.31
N ILE A 23 -5.46 -0.14 7.05
CA ILE A 23 -6.32 0.32 5.97
C ILE A 23 -7.76 -0.15 6.19
N LEU A 24 -7.96 -1.42 6.55
CA LEU A 24 -9.28 -1.97 6.84
C LEU A 24 -9.93 -1.24 8.02
N ASP A 25 -9.20 -0.97 9.10
CA ASP A 25 -9.73 -0.26 10.27
C ASP A 25 -10.26 1.16 9.94
N ILE A 26 -9.75 1.80 8.88
CA ILE A 26 -10.19 3.13 8.44
C ILE A 26 -11.44 3.08 7.56
N ALA A 27 -11.56 2.06 6.69
CA ALA A 27 -12.46 2.12 5.55
C ALA A 27 -13.03 0.76 5.08
N GLN A 28 -13.08 -0.25 5.95
CA GLN A 28 -13.55 -1.60 5.63
C GLN A 28 -14.85 -1.62 4.81
N ASP A 29 -15.84 -0.80 5.16
CA ASP A 29 -17.14 -0.77 4.47
C ASP A 29 -17.06 -0.23 3.03
N LYS A 30 -16.02 0.53 2.71
CA LYS A 30 -15.79 1.19 1.41
C LYS A 30 -14.87 0.39 0.50
N ILE A 31 -14.05 -0.50 1.04
CA ILE A 31 -13.04 -1.24 0.28
C ILE A 31 -13.65 -2.49 -0.34
N ALA A 32 -13.40 -2.70 -1.63
CA ALA A 32 -13.68 -3.92 -2.35
C ALA A 32 -12.48 -4.87 -2.34
N MET A 33 -11.26 -4.35 -2.59
CA MET A 33 -10.02 -5.13 -2.62
C MET A 33 -8.82 -4.27 -2.19
N ILE A 34 -7.80 -4.92 -1.60
CA ILE A 34 -6.47 -4.35 -1.38
C ILE A 34 -5.49 -5.26 -2.13
N ILE A 35 -4.68 -4.67 -3.00
CA ILE A 35 -3.81 -5.40 -3.93
C ILE A 35 -2.39 -4.89 -3.75
N LEU A 36 -1.47 -5.80 -3.43
CA LEU A 36 -0.04 -5.53 -3.59
C LEU A 36 0.30 -5.65 -5.09
N TYR A 37 0.90 -4.61 -5.65
CA TYR A 37 1.42 -4.65 -7.03
C TYR A 37 2.92 -4.31 -7.04
N GLY A 38 3.46 -4.08 -8.23
CA GLY A 38 4.86 -3.69 -8.37
C GLY A 38 5.85 -4.79 -8.04
N SER A 39 7.04 -4.37 -7.62
CA SER A 39 8.21 -5.27 -7.53
C SER A 39 8.13 -6.26 -6.37
N PHE A 40 7.51 -5.88 -5.25
CA PHE A 40 7.26 -6.81 -4.15
C PHE A 40 6.22 -7.88 -4.49
N ALA A 41 5.20 -7.56 -5.29
CA ALA A 41 4.24 -8.55 -5.76
C ALA A 41 4.87 -9.57 -6.73
N ARG A 42 5.84 -9.13 -7.55
CA ARG A 42 6.56 -9.99 -8.50
C ARG A 42 7.72 -10.76 -7.85
N GLY A 43 8.30 -10.23 -6.78
CA GLY A 43 9.47 -10.81 -6.09
C GLY A 43 10.81 -10.36 -6.69
N ASP A 44 10.80 -9.35 -7.57
CA ASP A 44 11.98 -8.79 -8.26
C ASP A 44 12.42 -7.44 -7.66
N TRP A 45 11.95 -7.09 -6.45
CA TRP A 45 12.37 -5.90 -5.72
C TRP A 45 13.88 -5.83 -5.49
N VAL A 46 14.39 -4.60 -5.43
CA VAL A 46 15.81 -4.29 -5.29
C VAL A 46 16.02 -3.43 -4.05
N ARG A 47 17.13 -3.68 -3.35
CA ARG A 47 17.61 -2.86 -2.25
C ARG A 47 19.09 -2.61 -2.46
N ASP A 48 19.39 -1.49 -3.08
CA ASP A 48 20.71 -1.00 -3.43
C ASP A 48 21.00 0.28 -2.65
N LEU A 49 21.27 0.09 -1.35
CA LEU A 49 21.54 1.19 -0.42
C LEU A 49 22.74 2.06 -0.83
N PRO A 50 23.86 1.52 -1.36
CA PRO A 50 24.96 2.35 -1.82
C PRO A 50 24.56 3.38 -2.89
N ASN A 51 23.63 3.02 -3.77
CA ASN A 51 23.11 3.92 -4.80
C ASN A 51 21.82 4.65 -4.37
N GLY A 52 21.45 4.53 -3.09
CA GLY A 52 20.26 5.18 -2.54
C GLY A 52 18.93 4.63 -3.07
N TYR A 53 18.92 3.44 -3.68
CA TYR A 53 17.72 2.86 -4.27
C TYR A 53 17.15 1.74 -3.39
N HIS A 54 15.86 1.83 -3.09
CA HIS A 54 15.10 0.77 -2.46
C HIS A 54 13.72 0.77 -3.09
N SER A 55 13.26 -0.36 -3.61
CA SER A 55 11.93 -0.43 -4.22
C SER A 55 10.83 -0.06 -3.22
N ASP A 56 9.76 0.54 -3.72
CA ASP A 56 8.58 0.93 -2.93
C ASP A 56 7.61 -0.25 -2.74
N THR A 57 6.80 -0.16 -1.71
CA THR A 57 5.69 -1.06 -1.40
C THR A 57 4.44 -0.47 -2.04
N ASP A 58 4.14 -0.95 -3.23
CA ASP A 58 3.07 -0.47 -4.09
C ASP A 58 1.72 -1.13 -3.74
N ILE A 59 0.75 -0.35 -3.24
CA ILE A 59 -0.56 -0.84 -2.80
C ILE A 59 -1.67 -0.15 -3.59
N LEU A 60 -2.50 -0.94 -4.25
CA LEU A 60 -3.70 -0.49 -4.94
C LEU A 60 -4.93 -0.87 -4.09
N ILE A 61 -5.74 0.12 -3.73
CA ILE A 61 -6.98 -0.08 -2.98
C ILE A 61 -8.14 0.18 -3.95
N ILE A 62 -8.96 -0.84 -4.16
CA ILE A 62 -10.18 -0.74 -4.96
C ILE A 62 -11.35 -0.44 -4.02
N LEU A 63 -12.03 0.67 -4.26
CA LEU A 63 -13.24 1.07 -3.55
C LEU A 63 -14.49 0.52 -4.22
N LYS A 64 -15.50 0.23 -3.41
CA LYS A 64 -16.82 -0.18 -3.88
C LYS A 64 -17.47 0.92 -4.73
N LYS A 65 -18.42 0.50 -5.57
CA LYS A 65 -19.21 1.35 -6.46
C LYS A 65 -19.73 2.61 -5.75
N GLY A 66 -19.50 3.76 -6.39
CA GLY A 66 -19.95 5.07 -5.89
C GLY A 66 -19.21 5.62 -4.66
N LYS A 67 -18.17 4.92 -4.15
CA LYS A 67 -17.36 5.39 -2.99
C LYS A 67 -16.14 6.22 -3.40
N TYR A 68 -15.69 6.11 -4.64
CA TYR A 68 -14.61 6.93 -5.19
C TYR A 68 -15.19 8.19 -5.84
N LYS A 69 -15.16 9.32 -5.13
CA LYS A 69 -15.68 10.61 -5.63
C LYS A 69 -14.78 11.76 -5.19
N GLY A 70 -13.88 12.20 -6.08
CA GLY A 70 -13.06 13.41 -5.95
C GLY A 70 -12.49 13.60 -4.54
N HIS A 71 -12.86 14.70 -3.88
CA HIS A 71 -12.43 15.05 -2.52
C HIS A 71 -12.59 13.95 -1.46
N THR A 72 -13.54 13.02 -1.62
CA THR A 72 -13.74 11.92 -0.66
C THR A 72 -12.63 10.88 -0.75
N ALA A 73 -12.10 10.65 -1.96
CA ALA A 73 -10.99 9.73 -2.19
C ALA A 73 -9.69 10.35 -1.66
N PHE A 74 -9.40 11.62 -2.00
CA PHE A 74 -8.24 12.34 -1.46
C PHE A 74 -8.22 12.34 0.08
N ARG A 75 -9.35 12.66 0.71
CA ARG A 75 -9.45 12.62 2.19
C ARG A 75 -9.26 11.22 2.79
N LEU A 76 -9.57 10.16 2.04
CA LEU A 76 -9.34 8.79 2.50
C LEU A 76 -7.86 8.45 2.40
N GLU A 77 -7.23 8.79 1.28
CA GLU A 77 -5.80 8.63 1.07
C GLU A 77 -5.00 9.34 2.17
N ASP A 78 -5.28 10.62 2.43
CA ASP A 78 -4.66 11.40 3.50
C ASP A 78 -4.77 10.71 4.86
N LYS A 79 -5.98 10.21 5.19
CA LYS A 79 -6.23 9.49 6.46
C LYS A 79 -5.43 8.19 6.57
N ILE A 80 -5.22 7.49 5.46
CA ILE A 80 -4.42 6.28 5.44
C ILE A 80 -2.96 6.64 5.70
N TYR A 81 -2.40 7.62 4.97
CA TYR A 81 -1.03 8.07 5.20
C TYR A 81 -0.82 8.55 6.65
N GLU A 82 -1.71 9.39 7.18
CA GLU A 82 -1.65 9.82 8.58
C GLU A 82 -1.68 8.65 9.58
N ARG A 83 -2.49 7.62 9.33
CA ARG A 83 -2.54 6.43 10.20
C ARG A 83 -1.23 5.66 10.13
N LEU A 84 -0.69 5.47 8.93
CA LEU A 84 0.57 4.74 8.73
C LEU A 84 1.76 5.49 9.34
N GLU A 85 1.75 6.82 9.33
CA GLU A 85 2.73 7.65 10.05
C GLU A 85 2.57 7.50 11.57
N LYS A 86 1.35 7.67 12.11
CA LYS A 86 1.07 7.54 13.55
C LYS A 86 1.41 6.16 14.12
N THR A 87 1.34 5.12 13.29
CA THR A 87 1.66 3.74 13.67
C THR A 87 3.13 3.37 13.43
N GLY A 88 3.94 4.30 12.91
CA GLY A 88 5.37 4.10 12.67
C GLY A 88 5.70 3.27 11.43
N VAL A 89 4.70 2.93 10.60
CA VAL A 89 4.91 2.24 9.32
C VAL A 89 5.61 3.15 8.31
N ILE A 90 5.24 4.42 8.31
CA ILE A 90 5.89 5.48 7.56
C ILE A 90 6.64 6.35 8.57
N ASN A 91 7.93 6.55 8.34
CA ASN A 91 8.73 7.44 9.15
C ASN A 91 9.30 8.56 8.27
N PRO A 92 8.65 9.75 8.23
CA PRO A 92 9.08 10.85 7.38
C PRO A 92 10.44 11.45 7.77
N LYS A 93 10.96 11.12 8.96
CA LYS A 93 12.27 11.60 9.45
C LYS A 93 13.41 10.64 9.12
N GLN A 94 13.13 9.50 8.50
CA GLN A 94 14.13 8.49 8.22
C GLN A 94 14.92 8.83 6.94
N ILE A 95 16.21 9.14 7.12
CA ILE A 95 17.11 9.61 6.05
C ILE A 95 17.48 8.48 5.08
N ILE A 96 17.51 7.23 5.56
CA ILE A 96 17.73 6.03 4.73
C ILE A 96 16.59 5.05 5.04
N PRO A 97 15.68 4.78 4.09
CA PRO A 97 14.59 3.84 4.29
C PRO A 97 15.17 2.43 4.53
N TYR A 98 15.32 2.05 5.81
CA TYR A 98 15.59 0.67 6.16
C TYR A 98 14.44 -0.19 5.62
N ASP A 99 13.23 0.36 5.71
CA ASP A 99 12.00 -0.13 5.14
C ASP A 99 11.65 0.61 3.84
N SER A 100 11.17 -0.14 2.86
CA SER A 100 10.64 0.34 1.59
C SER A 100 9.59 1.45 1.79
N LEU A 101 9.63 2.52 0.97
CA LEU A 101 8.59 3.55 0.99
C LEU A 101 7.24 2.94 0.62
N ILE A 102 6.13 3.64 0.90
CA ILE A 102 4.80 3.16 0.56
C ILE A 102 4.21 4.10 -0.49
N SER A 103 3.71 3.50 -1.57
CA SER A 103 2.92 4.17 -2.59
C SER A 103 1.51 3.57 -2.56
N ILE A 104 0.50 4.42 -2.36
CA ILE A 104 -0.90 4.02 -2.35
C ILE A 104 -1.61 4.64 -3.55
N ILE A 105 -2.35 3.82 -4.29
CA ILE A 105 -3.28 4.27 -5.32
C ILE A 105 -4.69 3.88 -4.88
N LEU A 106 -5.63 4.80 -4.99
CA LEU A 106 -7.06 4.55 -4.79
C LEU A 106 -7.74 4.51 -6.15
N GLU A 107 -8.50 3.44 -6.41
CA GLU A 107 -9.34 3.34 -7.62
C GLU A 107 -10.74 2.87 -7.28
N SER A 108 -11.69 3.11 -8.19
CA SER A 108 -13.06 2.62 -8.04
C SER A 108 -13.26 1.31 -8.81
N ILE A 109 -14.11 0.42 -8.29
CA ILE A 109 -14.50 -0.79 -9.03
C ILE A 109 -15.16 -0.48 -10.38
N ASP A 110 -15.82 0.69 -10.51
CA ASP A 110 -16.42 1.12 -11.78
C ASP A 110 -15.36 1.63 -12.78
N GLU A 111 -14.17 2.03 -12.34
CA GLU A 111 -13.07 2.47 -13.21
C GLU A 111 -12.21 1.27 -13.66
N VAL A 112 -11.93 0.33 -12.75
CA VAL A 112 -11.11 -0.85 -13.06
C VAL A 112 -11.83 -1.84 -14.00
N ASN A 113 -13.16 -1.87 -13.98
CA ASN A 113 -13.97 -2.77 -14.81
C ASN A 113 -14.40 -2.16 -16.16
N ARG A 114 -13.87 -1.00 -16.55
CA ARG A 114 -14.11 -0.42 -17.89
C ARG A 114 -13.32 -1.16 -18.96
#